data_AF-A0A7C8ZJH1-F1
#
_entry.id   AF-A0A7C8ZJH1-F1
#
_cell.length_a   1.000
_cell.length_b   1.000
_cell.length_c   1.000
_cell.angle_alpha   90.00
_cell.angle_beta   90.00
_cell.angle_gamma   90.00
#
_symmetry.space_group_name_H-M   'P 1'
#
loop_
_entity.id
_entity.type
_entity.pdbx_description
1 polymer ?
#
loop_
_entity_poly.entity_id
_entity_poly.type
_entity_poly.pdbx_seq_one_letter_code
_entity_poly.pdbx_strand_id
1 'polypeptide(L)'
;KASIEQWLEAESQSFNPPSSILLFQLALAPRMNIPQDEGLIKQNKEKLVKVLDVYDRRLGESRYLAGDEFSLADLSHLPNSQYLVGGTEVKELFMSRDNVGRWWEEISSRESWKKVVEMQNSPPS
;
A
#
# COMPACT_ATOMS: atom_id res chain seq x y z
N LYS A 1 -13.56 -16.32 -5.61
CA LYS A 1 -12.26 -17.00 -5.86
C LYS A 1 -11.53 -16.37 -7.04
N ALA A 2 -12.04 -16.46 -8.29
CA ALA A 2 -11.41 -15.80 -9.44
C ALA A 2 -11.18 -14.28 -9.28
N SER A 3 -12.13 -13.54 -8.69
CA SER A 3 -11.96 -12.10 -8.38
C SER A 3 -10.78 -11.83 -7.43
N ILE A 4 -10.58 -12.67 -6.40
CA ILE A 4 -9.49 -12.51 -5.43
C ILE A 4 -8.13 -12.74 -6.11
N GLU A 5 -8.02 -13.80 -6.91
CA GLU A 5 -6.80 -14.13 -7.66
C GLU A 5 -6.42 -13.02 -8.64
N GLN A 6 -7.41 -12.44 -9.33
CA GLN A 6 -7.18 -11.32 -10.25
C GLN A 6 -6.60 -10.09 -9.52
N TRP A 7 -7.14 -9.74 -8.35
CA TRP A 7 -6.66 -8.57 -7.60
C TRP A 7 -5.32 -8.83 -6.90
N LEU A 8 -5.02 -10.09 -6.56
CA LEU A 8 -3.69 -10.49 -6.11
C LEU A 8 -2.65 -10.39 -7.23
N GLU A 9 -2.99 -10.82 -8.44
CA GLU A 9 -2.09 -10.65 -9.58
C GLU A 9 -1.90 -9.16 -9.90
N ALA A 10 -2.96 -8.36 -9.84
CA ALA A 10 -2.87 -6.92 -10.02
C ALA A 10 -1.98 -6.25 -8.95
N GLU A 11 -2.04 -6.70 -7.69
CA GLU A 11 -1.13 -6.27 -6.64
C GLU A 11 0.32 -6.59 -7.01
N SER A 12 0.60 -7.86 -7.30
CA SER A 12 1.95 -8.36 -7.60
C SER A 12 2.59 -7.67 -8.82
N GLN A 13 1.81 -7.44 -9.88
CA GLN A 13 2.32 -6.91 -11.14
C GLN A 13 2.34 -5.37 -11.21
N SER A 14 1.39 -4.71 -10.56
CA SER A 14 1.16 -3.27 -10.77
C SER A 14 1.41 -2.44 -9.52
N PHE A 15 1.02 -2.93 -8.34
CA PHE A 15 1.18 -2.19 -7.08
C PHE A 15 2.55 -2.44 -6.45
N ASN A 16 2.92 -3.71 -6.29
CA ASN A 16 4.12 -4.13 -5.57
C ASN A 16 5.42 -3.56 -6.14
N PRO A 17 5.66 -3.54 -7.48
CA PRO A 17 6.91 -3.01 -8.02
C PRO A 17 7.16 -1.54 -7.69
N PRO A 18 6.24 -0.57 -7.98
CA PRO A 18 6.46 0.82 -7.60
C PRO A 18 6.42 1.03 -6.09
N SER A 19 5.57 0.32 -5.34
CA SER A 19 5.49 0.48 -3.88
C SER A 19 6.77 0.02 -3.18
N SER A 20 7.36 -1.10 -3.61
CA SER A 20 8.60 -1.64 -3.05
C SER A 20 9.80 -0.74 -3.32
N ILE A 21 9.88 -0.15 -4.52
CA ILE A 21 10.94 0.83 -4.84
C ILE A 21 10.78 2.07 -3.95
N LEU A 22 9.56 2.60 -3.83
CA LEU A 22 9.30 3.75 -2.96
C LEU A 22 9.59 3.44 -1.49
N LEU A 23 9.26 2.24 -1.02
CA LEU A 23 9.56 1.79 0.33
C LEU A 23 11.07 1.82 0.58
N PHE A 24 11.85 1.24 -0.34
CA PHE A 24 13.30 1.25 -0.23
C PHE A 24 13.84 2.68 -0.23
N GLN A 25 13.47 3.49 -1.23
CA GLN A 25 14.00 4.83 -1.41
C GLN A 25 13.60 5.78 -0.27
N LEU A 26 12.35 5.75 0.19
CA LEU A 26 11.83 6.74 1.15
C LEU A 26 11.95 6.30 2.61
N ALA A 27 11.94 4.99 2.89
CA ALA A 27 11.95 4.51 4.28
C ALA A 27 13.25 3.78 4.67
N LEU A 28 13.83 2.95 3.78
CA LEU A 28 15.00 2.13 4.13
C LEU A 28 16.33 2.83 3.83
N ALA A 29 16.47 3.47 2.66
CA ALA A 29 17.70 4.13 2.26
C ALA A 29 18.15 5.21 3.27
N PRO A 30 17.27 6.09 3.80
CA PRO A 30 17.64 7.04 4.86
C PRO A 30 18.13 6.36 6.15
N ARG A 31 17.53 5.22 6.54
CA ARG A 31 17.95 4.45 7.72
C ARG A 31 19.32 3.78 7.53
N MET A 32 19.70 3.53 6.29
CA MET A 32 20.97 2.90 5.92
C MET A 32 22.05 3.92 5.51
N ASN A 33 21.77 5.23 5.57
CA ASN A 33 22.62 6.30 5.03
C ASN A 33 22.96 6.12 3.53
N ILE A 34 22.04 5.53 2.77
CA ILE A 34 22.15 5.39 1.31
C ILE A 34 21.50 6.63 0.67
N PRO A 35 22.16 7.32 -0.28
CA PRO A 35 21.56 8.43 -1.02
C PRO A 35 20.29 7.99 -1.75
N GLN A 36 19.25 8.81 -1.66
CA GLN A 36 17.99 8.57 -2.35
C GLN A 36 18.12 8.92 -3.83
N ASP A 37 17.44 8.16 -4.68
CA ASP A 37 17.33 8.46 -6.11
C ASP A 37 15.99 9.16 -6.40
N GLU A 38 16.05 10.49 -6.50
CA GLU A 38 14.90 11.34 -6.80
C GLU A 38 14.22 11.01 -8.14
N GLY A 39 14.99 10.55 -9.12
CA GLY A 39 14.46 10.12 -10.42
C GLY A 39 13.61 8.87 -10.28
N LEU A 40 14.09 7.87 -9.54
CA LEU A 40 13.33 6.66 -9.22
C LEU A 40 12.12 6.95 -8.35
N ILE A 41 12.24 7.83 -7.35
CA ILE A 41 11.12 8.25 -6.52
C ILE A 41 10.01 8.86 -7.38
N LYS A 42 10.34 9.86 -8.21
CA LYS A 42 9.37 10.52 -9.08
C LYS A 42 8.70 9.53 -10.03
N GLN A 43 9.49 8.70 -10.73
CA GLN A 43 8.96 7.73 -11.69
C GLN A 43 7.99 6.73 -11.03
N ASN A 44 8.32 6.24 -9.84
CA ASN A 44 7.50 5.24 -9.18
C ASN A 44 6.28 5.84 -8.47
N LYS A 45 6.34 7.10 -8.02
CA LYS A 45 5.14 7.85 -7.61
C LYS A 45 4.16 7.97 -8.78
N GLU A 46 4.62 8.35 -9.97
CA GLU A 46 3.75 8.48 -11.16
C GLU A 46 3.11 7.14 -11.56
N LYS A 47 3.84 6.02 -11.44
CA LYS A 47 3.28 4.68 -11.64
C LYS A 47 2.24 4.34 -10.57
N LEU A 48 2.56 4.58 -9.30
CA LEU A 48 1.66 4.29 -8.19
C LEU A 48 0.37 5.12 -8.28
N VAL A 49 0.44 6.39 -8.66
CA VAL A 49 -0.72 7.26 -8.94
C VAL A 49 -1.70 6.58 -9.90
N LYS A 50 -1.21 6.05 -11.02
CA LYS A 50 -2.07 5.38 -12.02
C LYS A 50 -2.75 4.13 -11.46
N VAL A 51 -2.04 3.36 -10.63
CA VAL A 51 -2.60 2.17 -9.96
C VAL A 51 -3.68 2.57 -8.97
N LEU A 52 -3.39 3.59 -8.14
CA LEU A 52 -4.34 4.09 -7.16
C LEU A 52 -5.58 4.71 -7.83
N ASP A 53 -5.47 5.32 -9.01
CA ASP A 53 -6.63 5.79 -9.79
C ASP A 53 -7.53 4.66 -10.27
N VAL A 54 -6.95 3.49 -10.61
CA VAL A 54 -7.74 2.29 -10.95
C VAL A 54 -8.42 1.74 -9.69
N TYR A 55 -7.69 1.71 -8.58
CA TYR A 55 -8.23 1.22 -7.30
C TYR A 55 -9.35 2.13 -6.80
N ASP A 56 -9.21 3.44 -6.90
CA ASP A 56 -10.24 4.38 -6.44
C ASP A 56 -11.57 4.18 -7.17
N ARG A 57 -11.52 3.97 -8.49
CA ARG A 57 -12.72 3.61 -9.28
C ARG A 57 -13.30 2.28 -8.82
N ARG A 58 -12.46 1.24 -8.69
CA ARG A 58 -12.89 -0.09 -8.26
C ARG A 58 -13.54 -0.05 -6.87
N LEU A 59 -12.95 0.68 -5.95
CA LEU A 59 -13.41 0.83 -4.58
C LEU A 59 -14.62 1.78 -4.48
N GLY A 60 -14.94 2.53 -5.54
CA GLY A 60 -16.22 3.22 -5.68
C GLY A 60 -17.37 2.26 -6.03
N GLU A 61 -17.07 1.12 -6.67
CA GLU A 61 -18.06 0.11 -7.06
C GLU A 61 -18.25 -0.98 -6.01
N SER A 62 -17.27 -1.20 -5.14
CA SER A 62 -17.31 -2.24 -4.11
C SER A 62 -16.48 -1.84 -2.90
N ARG A 63 -16.81 -2.38 -1.72
CA ARG A 63 -16.16 -1.98 -0.47
C ARG A 63 -14.67 -2.34 -0.42
N TYR A 64 -14.30 -3.49 -0.96
CA TYR A 64 -12.94 -4.02 -1.03
C TYR A 64 -12.58 -4.37 -2.48
N LEU A 65 -11.29 -4.65 -2.74
CA LEU A 65 -10.82 -4.86 -4.11
C LEU A 65 -11.56 -6.04 -4.79
N ALA A 66 -11.70 -7.15 -4.08
CA ALA A 66 -12.30 -8.37 -4.64
C ALA A 66 -13.83 -8.47 -4.49
N GLY A 67 -14.49 -7.54 -3.79
CA GLY A 67 -15.91 -7.59 -3.46
C GLY A 67 -16.24 -6.85 -2.16
N ASP A 68 -17.36 -7.18 -1.53
CA ASP A 68 -17.83 -6.45 -0.34
C ASP A 68 -17.27 -6.99 0.99
N GLU A 69 -16.46 -8.04 0.92
CA GLU A 69 -15.77 -8.64 2.07
C GLU A 69 -14.25 -8.53 1.95
N PHE A 70 -13.60 -8.28 3.08
CA PHE A 70 -12.15 -8.26 3.19
C PHE A 70 -11.56 -9.60 2.77
N SER A 71 -10.53 -9.56 1.92
CA SER A 71 -9.94 -10.77 1.34
C SER A 71 -8.41 -10.72 1.35
N LEU A 72 -7.79 -11.81 0.87
CA LEU A 72 -6.35 -11.86 0.68
C LEU A 72 -5.85 -10.77 -0.27
N ALA A 73 -6.68 -10.36 -1.23
CA ALA A 73 -6.36 -9.29 -2.17
C ALA A 73 -6.24 -7.92 -1.50
N ASP A 74 -6.82 -7.71 -0.32
CA ASP A 74 -6.68 -6.46 0.43
C ASP A 74 -5.54 -6.57 1.45
N LEU A 75 -5.38 -7.77 2.04
CA LEU A 75 -4.32 -8.09 2.97
C LEU A 75 -2.92 -7.94 2.33
N SER A 76 -2.76 -8.31 1.07
CA SER A 76 -1.48 -8.23 0.35
C SER A 76 -0.89 -6.81 0.30
N HIS A 77 -1.73 -5.77 0.33
CA HIS A 77 -1.28 -4.38 0.24
C HIS A 77 -0.82 -3.79 1.57
N LEU A 78 -1.20 -4.40 2.69
CA LEU A 78 -0.96 -3.86 4.03
C LEU A 78 0.53 -3.61 4.34
N PRO A 79 1.47 -4.54 4.08
CA PRO A 79 2.88 -4.36 4.45
C PRO A 79 3.51 -3.12 3.81
N ASN A 80 3.46 -3.00 2.48
CA ASN A 80 4.08 -1.87 1.79
C ASN A 80 3.36 -0.55 2.11
N SER A 81 2.02 -0.56 2.13
CA SER A 81 1.22 0.63 2.39
C SER A 81 1.44 1.17 3.81
N GLN A 82 1.62 0.31 4.81
CA GLN A 82 1.87 0.73 6.19
C GLN A 82 3.10 1.63 6.32
N TYR A 83 4.20 1.27 5.66
CA TYR A 83 5.41 2.08 5.69
C TYR A 83 5.28 3.34 4.85
N LEU A 84 4.68 3.25 3.66
CA LEU A 84 4.52 4.38 2.75
C LEU A 84 3.59 5.46 3.33
N VAL A 85 2.44 5.05 3.89
CA VAL A 85 1.46 5.97 4.49
C VAL A 85 1.90 6.42 5.89
N GLY A 86 2.64 5.59 6.63
CA GLY A 86 3.04 5.87 8.01
C GLY A 86 4.22 6.83 8.20
N GLY A 87 4.96 7.17 7.15
CA GLY A 87 6.19 7.97 7.31
C GLY A 87 6.74 8.65 6.08
N THR A 88 5.96 8.73 4.99
CA THR A 88 6.43 9.34 3.75
C THR A 88 5.36 10.24 3.13
N GLU A 89 5.77 11.11 2.22
CA GLU A 89 4.90 11.93 1.37
C GLU A 89 3.94 11.12 0.48
N VAL A 90 4.16 9.80 0.32
CA VAL A 90 3.24 8.91 -0.42
C VAL A 90 1.87 8.81 0.27
N LYS A 91 1.78 9.14 1.57
CA LYS A 91 0.50 9.25 2.30
C LYS A 91 -0.53 10.07 1.53
N GLU A 92 -0.13 11.21 0.95
CA GLU A 92 -1.06 12.09 0.25
C GLU A 92 -1.66 11.41 -1.00
N LEU A 93 -0.94 10.50 -1.64
CA LEU A 93 -1.46 9.75 -2.78
C LEU A 93 -2.61 8.81 -2.38
N PHE A 94 -2.59 8.25 -1.18
CA PHE A 94 -3.71 7.44 -0.68
C PHE A 94 -4.87 8.33 -0.22
N MET A 95 -4.57 9.36 0.57
CA MET A 95 -5.59 10.17 1.26
C MET A 95 -6.30 11.18 0.34
N SER A 96 -5.72 11.52 -0.82
CA SER A 96 -6.34 12.39 -1.83
C SER A 96 -7.41 11.70 -2.69
N ARG A 97 -7.60 10.40 -2.51
CA ARG A 97 -8.54 9.55 -3.25
C ARG A 97 -9.56 9.02 -2.26
N ASP A 98 -10.81 9.46 -2.36
CA ASP A 98 -11.83 9.20 -1.33
C ASP A 98 -12.01 7.70 -1.04
N ASN A 99 -12.09 6.87 -2.08
CA ASN A 99 -12.36 5.44 -1.91
C ASN A 99 -11.11 4.68 -1.45
N VAL A 100 -9.94 5.04 -1.98
CA VAL A 100 -8.65 4.46 -1.52
C VAL A 100 -8.35 4.86 -0.09
N GLY A 101 -8.58 6.11 0.29
CA GLY A 101 -8.38 6.62 1.64
C GLY A 101 -9.24 5.87 2.64
N ARG A 102 -10.56 5.78 2.38
CA ARG A 102 -11.50 4.97 3.17
C ARG A 102 -11.04 3.51 3.27
N TRP A 103 -10.74 2.88 2.13
CA TRP A 103 -10.30 1.48 2.09
C TRP A 103 -9.04 1.26 2.94
N TRP A 104 -8.03 2.13 2.81
CA TRP A 104 -6.80 2.05 3.59
C TRP A 104 -7.09 2.14 5.09
N GLU A 105 -7.91 3.09 5.52
CA GLU A 105 -8.30 3.24 6.92
C GLU A 105 -9.02 1.99 7.44
N GLU A 106 -9.95 1.42 6.65
CA GLU A 106 -10.64 0.19 7.02
C GLU A 106 -9.69 -1.00 7.17
N ILE A 107 -8.81 -1.26 6.20
CA ILE A 107 -7.93 -2.44 6.25
C ILE A 107 -6.81 -2.31 7.30
N SER A 108 -6.26 -1.10 7.49
CA SER A 108 -5.16 -0.85 8.43
C SER A 108 -5.65 -0.77 9.88
N SER A 109 -6.94 -0.47 10.09
CA SER A 109 -7.56 -0.43 11.42
C SER A 109 -7.90 -1.82 12.00
N ARG A 110 -7.74 -2.90 11.22
CA ARG A 110 -8.05 -4.26 11.67
C ARG A 110 -7.14 -4.68 12.82
N GLU A 111 -7.72 -5.24 13.89
CA GLU A 111 -6.96 -5.70 15.07
C GLU A 111 -5.85 -6.70 14.74
N SER A 112 -6.09 -7.58 13.76
CA SER A 112 -5.07 -8.51 13.26
C SER A 112 -3.86 -7.78 12.68
N TRP A 113 -4.07 -6.66 11.98
CA TRP A 113 -3.00 -5.87 11.40
C TRP A 113 -2.29 -5.02 12.45
N LYS A 114 -3.04 -4.36 13.34
CA LYS A 114 -2.47 -3.61 14.48
C LYS A 114 -1.51 -4.48 15.29
N LYS A 115 -1.89 -5.73 15.58
CA LYS A 115 -1.02 -6.69 16.27
C LYS A 115 0.29 -6.96 15.51
N VAL A 116 0.26 -7.06 14.18
CA VAL A 116 1.47 -7.22 13.36
C VAL A 116 2.37 -5.98 13.49
N VAL A 117 1.80 -4.78 13.45
CA VAL A 117 2.54 -3.52 13.61
C VAL A 117 3.16 -3.42 15.02
N GLU A 118 2.43 -3.80 16.06
CA GLU A 118 2.95 -3.87 17.43
C GLU A 118 4.13 -4.85 17.56
N MET A 119 4.03 -6.03 16.95
CA MET A 119 5.11 -7.02 16.93
C MET A 119 6.36 -6.50 16.22
N GLN A 120 6.22 -5.70 15.16
CA GLN A 120 7.36 -5.11 14.44
C GLN A 120 8.08 -4.02 15.25
N ASN A 121 7.34 -3.30 16.10
CA ASN A 121 7.89 -2.23 16.94
C ASN A 121 8.42 -2.73 18.29
N SER A 122 8.11 -3.97 18.67
CA SER A 122 8.58 -4.57 19.91
C SER A 122 10.04 -5.03 19.76
N PRO A 123 10.92 -4.78 20.75
CA PRO A 123 12.25 -5.36 20.74
C PRO A 123 12.15 -6.89 20.72
N PRO A 124 13.08 -7.60 20.04
CA PRO A 124 13.08 -9.06 20.06
C PRO A 124 13.19 -9.55 21.51
N SER A 125 12.28 -10.43 21.88
CA SER A 125 12.25 -11.13 23.18
C SER A 125 13.45 -12.04 23.37
#